data_AF-A0A653JVH1-F1
#
_entry.id   AF-A0A653JVH1-F1
#
_cell.length_a   1.000
_cell.length_b   1.000
_cell.length_c   1.000
_cell.angle_alpha   90.00
_cell.angle_beta   90.00
_cell.angle_gamma   90.00
#
_symmetry.space_group_name_H-M   'P 1'
#
loop_
_entity.id
_entity.type
_entity.pdbx_description
1 polymer ?
#
loop_
_entity_poly.entity_id
_entity_poly.type
_entity_poly.pdbx_seq_one_letter_code
_entity_poly.pdbx_strand_id
1 'polypeptide(L)' 'MNSKLHAVCDGIGRPLVLCLSEGQMSDHIGAKLTYPALPDHATYMIGVARQSR' A
#
# COMPACT_ATOMS: atom_id res chain seq x y z
N MET A 1 -4.58 -14.74 -14.01
CA MET A 1 -4.91 -13.95 -12.80
C MET A 1 -3.63 -13.29 -12.33
N ASN A 2 -3.63 -11.97 -12.12
CA ASN A 2 -2.46 -11.20 -11.67
C ASN A 2 -2.76 -10.61 -10.28
N SER A 3 -1.74 -10.33 -9.48
CA SER A 3 -1.84 -9.65 -8.19
C SER A 3 -1.00 -8.37 -8.17
N LYS A 4 -1.44 -7.39 -7.40
CA LYS A 4 -0.69 -6.16 -7.13
C LYS A 4 -0.11 -6.22 -5.71
N LEU A 5 1.09 -5.68 -5.55
CA LEU A 5 1.74 -5.53 -4.25
C LEU A 5 1.67 -4.07 -3.79
N HIS A 6 1.02 -3.84 -2.65
CA HIS A 6 1.02 -2.57 -1.94
C HIS A 6 2.05 -2.65 -0.81
N ALA A 7 3.04 -1.78 -0.84
CA ALA A 7 4.09 -1.71 0.17
C ALA A 7 4.05 -0.36 0.90
N VAL A 8 4.08 -0.41 2.23
CA VAL A 8 4.32 0.76 3.09
C VAL A 8 5.72 0.60 3.65
N CYS A 9 6.56 1.63 3.51
CA CYS A 9 7.92 1.62 4.00
C CYS A 9 8.17 2.74 5.02
N ASP A 10 9.18 2.56 5.87
CA ASP A 10 9.70 3.62 6.72
C ASP A 10 10.48 4.69 5.91
N GLY A 11 10.97 5.73 6.60
CA GLY A 11 11.70 6.84 5.97
C GLY A 11 13.04 6.46 5.35
N ILE A 12 13.54 5.24 5.55
CA ILE A 12 14.78 4.72 4.95
C ILE A 12 14.51 3.58 3.96
N GLY A 13 13.23 3.27 3.67
CA GLY A 13 12.82 2.32 2.65
C GLY A 13 12.62 0.88 3.12
N ARG A 14 12.64 0.59 4.43
CA ARG A 14 12.36 -0.75 4.94
C ARG A 14 10.85 -1.02 4.92
N PRO A 15 10.41 -2.20 4.44
CA PRO A 15 8.98 -2.52 4.39
C PRO A 15 8.40 -2.74 5.79
N LEU A 16 7.29 -2.06 6.07
CA LEU A 16 6.47 -2.19 7.28
C LEU A 16 5.23 -3.05 7.01
N VAL A 17 4.60 -2.86 5.84
CA VAL A 17 3.42 -3.59 5.41
C VAL A 17 3.62 -4.07 3.98
N LEU A 18 3.28 -5.33 3.72
CA LEU A 18 3.22 -5.92 2.38
C LEU A 18 1.84 -6.56 2.21
N CYS A 19 1.04 -6.01 1.30
CA CYS A 19 -0.34 -6.44 1.08
C CYS A 19 -0.56 -6.78 -0.40
N LEU A 20 -1.06 -7.98 -0.67
CA LEU A 20 -1.44 -8.40 -2.02
C LEU A 20 -2.93 -8.15 -2.25
N SER A 21 -3.26 -7.55 -3.40
CA SER A 21 -4.64 -7.41 -3.87
C SER A 21 -4.81 -8.04 -5.24
N GLU A 22 -6.06 -8.28 -5.63
CA GLU A 22 -6.40 -8.67 -7.00
C GLU A 22 -5.85 -7.66 -8.01
N GLY A 23 -5.32 -8.16 -9.13
CA GLY A 23 -4.66 -7.34 -10.15
C GLY A 23 -5.59 -6.34 -10.82
N GLN A 24 -6.90 -6.64 -10.87
CA GLN A 24 -7.92 -5.73 -11.41
C GLN A 24 -8.43 -4.70 -10.39
N MET A 25 -8.00 -4.80 -9.13
CA MET A 25 -8.35 -3.82 -8.12
C MET A 25 -7.66 -2.48 -8.43
N SER A 26 -8.38 -1.37 -8.24
CA SER A 26 -7.81 -0.02 -8.33
C SER A 26 -6.75 0.20 -7.25
N ASP A 27 -5.63 0.85 -7.58
CA ASP A 27 -4.52 1.07 -6.66
C ASP A 27 -4.94 1.85 -5.41
N HIS A 28 -5.81 2.87 -5.58
CA HIS A 28 -6.33 3.65 -4.46
C HIS A 28 -7.23 2.81 -3.53
N ILE A 29 -7.94 1.83 -4.07
CA ILE A 29 -8.78 0.93 -3.27
C ILE A 29 -7.91 -0.13 -2.57
N GLY A 30 -6.95 -0.71 -3.29
CA GLY A 30 -6.02 -1.70 -2.73
C GLY A 30 -5.12 -1.13 -1.63
N ALA A 31 -4.66 0.12 -1.77
CA ALA A 31 -3.84 0.78 -0.74
C ALA A 31 -4.55 0.88 0.61
N LYS A 32 -5.88 1.03 0.64
CA LYS A 32 -6.67 1.10 1.89
C LYS A 32 -6.61 -0.19 2.71
N LEU A 33 -6.32 -1.33 2.08
CA LEU A 33 -6.16 -2.62 2.76
C LEU A 33 -4.97 -2.61 3.73
N THR A 34 -4.02 -1.68 3.58
CA THR A 34 -2.86 -1.55 4.48
C THR A 34 -3.19 -0.87 5.80
N TYR A 35 -4.30 -0.11 5.88
CA TYR A 35 -4.58 0.78 7.03
C TYR A 35 -4.65 0.06 8.39
N PRO A 36 -5.29 -1.12 8.51
CA PRO A 36 -5.35 -1.83 9.79
C PRO A 36 -4.00 -2.38 10.26
N ALA A 37 -3.01 -2.49 9.37
CA ALA A 37 -1.68 -3.00 9.68
C ALA A 37 -0.67 -1.87 9.97
N LEU A 38 -1.10 -0.61 9.94
CA LEU A 38 -0.22 0.52 10.26
C LEU A 38 0.08 0.57 11.76
N PRO A 39 1.26 1.06 12.15
CA PRO A 39 1.56 1.30 13.55
C PRO A 39 0.59 2.31 14.16
N ASP A 40 0.14 2.10 15.39
CA ASP A 40 -0.83 2.99 16.07
C ASP A 40 -0.31 4.43 16.22
N HIS A 41 1.00 4.63 16.22
CA HIS A 41 1.64 5.95 16.31
C HIS A 41 1.78 6.64 14.94
N ALA A 42 1.41 5.99 13.84
CA ALA A 42 1.50 6.57 12.51
C ALA A 42 0.39 7.60 12.28
N THR A 43 0.76 8.87 12.12
CA THR A 43 -0.20 9.98 11.96
C THR A 43 -0.47 10.36 10.51
N TYR A 44 0.45 10.06 9.60
CA TYR A 44 0.33 10.36 8.17
C TYR A 44 1.04 9.30 7.33
N MET A 45 0.57 9.12 6.09
CA MET A 45 1.22 8.30 5.08
C MET A 45 1.29 9.10 3.78
N ILE A 46 2.42 9.02 3.08
CA ILE A 46 2.60 9.64 1.78
C ILE A 46 2.47 8.57 0.72
N GLY A 47 1.36 8.59 -0.02
CA GLY A 47 1.13 7.70 -1.15
C GLY A 47 1.59 8.34 -2.47
N VAL A 48 2.25 7.56 -3.31
CA VAL A 48 2.46 7.88 -4.73
C VAL A 48 1.64 6.90 -5.56
N ALA A 49 0.54 7.38 -6.15
CA ALA A 49 -0.25 6.57 -7.07
C ALA A 49 0.36 6.67 -8.47
N ARG A 50 0.82 5.55 -9.04
CA ARG A 50 1.04 5.49 -10.49
C ARG A 50 -0.32 5.25 -11.14
N GLN A 51 -0.84 6.24 -11.85
CA GLN A 51 -1.96 5.99 -12.77
C GLN A 51 -1.46 5.03 -13.86
N SER A 52 -1.84 3.75 -13.79
CA SER A 52 -1.74 2.85 -14.94
C SER A 52 -2.57 3.46 -16.07
N ARG A 53 -1.91 3.90 -17.14
CA ARG A 53 -2.57 4.00 -18.46
C ARG A 53 -2.75 2.61 -19.03
#